data_AF-A0A445MXA2-F1
#
_entry.id   AF-A0A445MXA2-F1
#
_cell.length_a   1.000
_cell.length_b   1.000
_cell.length_c   1.000
_cell.angle_alpha   90.00
_cell.angle_beta   90.00
_cell.angle_gamma   90.00
#
_symmetry.space_group_name_H-M   'P 1'
#
loop_
_entity.id
_entity.type
_entity.pdbx_description
1 polymer ?
#
loop_
_entity_poly.entity_id
_entity_poly.type
_entity_poly.pdbx_seq_one_letter_code
_entity_poly.pdbx_strand_id
1 'polypeptide(L)'
;MSEEKKDEGLQEEGLTLDKKTIEVLVAHIIPTSKYFEARFDHMQYQIDSINSNLKEFRNDVDRRFQELRGEMDDRFKQVDRRFEQVDKRFEQMIVSIDRLSEKLDQRDERQRNFTLRLFTIAISISIIGVLGAFLKALGII
;
A
#
# COMPACT_ATOMS: atom_id res chain seq x y z
N MET A 1 -82.26 11.03 4.35
CA MET A 1 -81.89 10.79 2.94
C MET A 1 -80.81 9.71 3.01
N SER A 2 -81.21 8.46 2.81
CA SER A 2 -80.32 7.30 2.98
C SER A 2 -80.18 6.67 1.60
N GLU A 3 -78.98 6.76 1.03
CA GLU A 3 -78.65 6.13 -0.24
C GLU A 3 -78.44 4.63 -0.01
N GLU A 4 -79.35 3.84 -0.56
CA GLU A 4 -79.24 2.39 -0.65
C GLU A 4 -78.22 2.05 -1.75
N LYS A 5 -77.00 1.66 -1.35
CA LYS A 5 -76.01 1.10 -2.27
C LYS A 5 -76.54 -0.23 -2.81
N LYS A 6 -76.91 -0.28 -4.09
CA LYS A 6 -77.15 -1.53 -4.81
C LYS A 6 -75.84 -2.31 -4.92
N ASP A 7 -75.84 -3.49 -4.32
CA ASP A 7 -74.86 -4.55 -4.52
C ASP A 7 -75.01 -5.09 -5.95
N GLU A 8 -74.23 -4.56 -6.88
CA GLU A 8 -74.08 -5.14 -8.22
C GLU A 8 -73.20 -6.39 -8.10
N GLY A 9 -73.82 -7.49 -7.66
CA GLY A 9 -73.20 -8.81 -7.76
C GLY A 9 -72.84 -9.08 -9.22
N LEU A 10 -71.55 -9.17 -9.52
CA LEU A 10 -71.04 -9.67 -10.78
C LEU A 10 -71.67 -11.06 -11.00
N GLN A 11 -72.67 -11.13 -11.88
CA GLN A 11 -73.14 -12.40 -12.40
C GLN A 11 -71.99 -12.97 -13.22
N GLU A 12 -71.27 -13.95 -12.68
CA GLU A 12 -70.35 -14.75 -13.47
C GLU A 12 -71.19 -15.50 -14.51
N GLU A 13 -71.32 -14.93 -15.70
CA GLU A 13 -71.82 -15.64 -16.87
C GLU A 13 -70.81 -16.76 -17.18
N GLY A 14 -71.06 -17.93 -16.60
CA GLY A 14 -70.24 -19.11 -16.86
C GLY A 14 -70.27 -19.44 -18.34
N LEU A 15 -69.10 -19.42 -19.00
CA LEU A 15 -68.97 -19.86 -20.38
C LEU A 15 -69.37 -21.34 -20.49
N THR A 16 -70.45 -21.65 -21.21
CA THR A 16 -70.80 -23.03 -21.55
C THR A 16 -69.96 -23.47 -22.75
N LEU A 17 -68.84 -24.14 -22.49
CA LEU A 17 -68.00 -24.73 -23.53
C LEU A 17 -68.56 -26.10 -23.94
N ASP A 18 -68.75 -26.32 -25.23
CA ASP A 18 -69.14 -27.64 -25.73
C ASP A 18 -67.94 -28.62 -25.68
N LYS A 19 -68.24 -29.91 -25.62
CA LYS A 19 -67.25 -30.97 -25.47
C LYS A 19 -66.18 -30.95 -26.57
N LYS A 20 -66.54 -30.61 -27.82
CA LYS A 20 -65.61 -30.57 -28.95
C LYS A 20 -64.64 -29.40 -28.81
N THR A 21 -65.09 -28.25 -28.32
CA THR A 21 -64.21 -27.10 -28.02
C THR A 21 -63.24 -27.44 -26.89
N ILE A 22 -63.67 -28.15 -25.84
CA ILE A 22 -62.79 -28.63 -24.77
C ILE A 22 -61.74 -29.59 -25.33
N GLU A 23 -62.12 -30.55 -26.17
CA GLU A 23 -61.19 -31.49 -26.81
C GLU A 23 -60.13 -30.77 -27.67
N VAL A 24 -60.53 -29.76 -28.45
CA VAL A 24 -59.61 -28.94 -29.26
C VAL A 24 -58.66 -28.11 -28.39
N LEU A 25 -59.15 -27.53 -27.30
CA LEU A 25 -58.33 -26.79 -26.34
C LEU A 25 -57.31 -27.71 -25.66
N VAL A 26 -57.75 -28.87 -25.17
CA VAL A 26 -56.88 -29.88 -24.54
C VAL A 26 -55.81 -30.37 -25.53
N ALA A 27 -56.18 -30.59 -26.79
CA ALA A 27 -55.27 -31.00 -27.85
C ALA A 27 -54.17 -29.95 -28.14
N HIS A 28 -54.44 -28.66 -27.92
CA HIS A 28 -53.44 -27.59 -28.04
C HIS A 28 -52.64 -27.36 -26.74
N ILE A 29 -53.29 -27.46 -25.59
CA ILE A 29 -52.66 -27.19 -24.28
C ILE A 29 -51.64 -28.28 -23.92
N ILE A 30 -51.95 -29.57 -24.13
CA ILE A 30 -51.05 -30.66 -23.75
C ILE A 30 -49.67 -30.55 -24.43
N PRO A 31 -49.56 -30.36 -25.77
CA PRO A 31 -48.27 -30.16 -26.44
C PRO A 31 -47.51 -28.93 -25.92
N THR A 32 -48.22 -27.82 -25.68
CA THR A 32 -47.59 -26.60 -25.15
C THR A 32 -47.08 -26.78 -23.72
N SER A 33 -47.82 -27.48 -22.85
CA SER A 33 -47.37 -27.83 -21.50
C SER A 33 -46.08 -28.65 -21.52
N LYS A 34 -46.01 -29.67 -22.38
CA LYS A 34 -44.80 -30.49 -22.54
C LYS A 34 -43.61 -29.69 -23.07
N TYR A 35 -43.86 -28.74 -23.97
CA TYR A 35 -42.81 -27.82 -24.43
C TYR A 35 -42.29 -26.93 -23.28
N PHE A 36 -43.17 -26.42 -22.43
CA PHE A 36 -42.78 -25.64 -21.25
C PHE A 36 -41.99 -26.48 -20.23
N GLU A 37 -42.38 -27.72 -19.96
CA GLU A 37 -41.64 -28.64 -19.08
C GLU A 37 -40.20 -28.83 -19.58
N ALA A 38 -40.02 -29.17 -20.86
CA ALA A 38 -38.68 -29.37 -21.43
C ALA A 38 -37.81 -28.11 -21.37
N ARG A 39 -38.41 -26.93 -21.62
CA ARG A 39 -37.72 -25.64 -21.50
C ARG A 39 -37.40 -25.31 -20.04
N PHE A 40 -38.27 -25.66 -19.10
CA PHE A 40 -38.07 -25.45 -17.67
C PHE A 40 -36.92 -26.32 -17.16
N ASP A 41 -36.86 -27.59 -17.55
CA ASP A 41 -35.74 -28.49 -17.24
C ASP A 41 -34.42 -27.93 -17.78
N HIS A 42 -34.43 -27.44 -19.02
CA HIS A 42 -33.25 -26.82 -19.61
C HIS A 42 -32.81 -25.56 -18.85
N MET A 43 -33.76 -24.71 -18.45
CA MET A 43 -33.49 -23.52 -17.65
C MET A 43 -32.93 -23.88 -16.28
N GLN A 44 -33.48 -24.91 -15.63
CA GLN A 44 -32.97 -25.41 -14.36
C GLN A 44 -31.51 -25.86 -14.48
N TYR A 45 -31.19 -26.63 -15.53
CA TYR A 45 -29.81 -27.03 -15.81
C TYR A 45 -28.88 -25.84 -16.05
N GLN A 46 -29.33 -24.83 -16.80
CA GLN A 46 -28.54 -23.60 -17.01
C GLN A 46 -28.29 -22.85 -15.70
N ILE A 47 -29.31 -22.73 -14.83
CA ILE A 47 -29.18 -22.08 -13.51
C ILE A 47 -28.18 -22.83 -12.63
N ASP A 48 -28.27 -24.17 -12.59
CA ASP A 48 -27.35 -25.00 -11.81
C ASP A 48 -25.91 -24.89 -12.31
N SER A 49 -25.72 -24.88 -13.64
CA SER A 49 -24.41 -24.66 -14.26
C SER A 49 -23.85 -23.27 -13.92
N ILE A 50 -24.67 -22.20 -14.01
CA ILE A 50 -24.25 -20.84 -13.64
C ILE A 50 -23.85 -20.79 -12.16
N ASN A 51 -24.63 -21.40 -11.28
CA ASN A 51 -24.32 -21.45 -9.84
C ASN A 51 -23.00 -22.17 -9.57
N SER A 52 -22.73 -23.27 -10.28
CA SER A 52 -21.45 -23.99 -10.18
C SER A 52 -20.28 -23.12 -10.65
N ASN A 53 -20.41 -22.52 -11.83
CA ASN A 53 -19.37 -21.66 -12.42
C ASN A 53 -19.08 -20.44 -11.52
N LEU A 54 -20.12 -19.85 -10.91
CA LEU A 54 -19.96 -18.73 -9.97
C LEU A 54 -19.24 -19.16 -8.68
N LYS A 55 -19.51 -20.37 -8.18
CA LYS A 55 -18.81 -20.90 -7.01
C LYS A 55 -17.33 -21.15 -7.33
N GLU A 56 -17.03 -21.75 -8.48
CA GLU A 56 -15.65 -21.97 -8.94
C GLU A 56 -14.91 -20.65 -9.14
N PHE A 57 -15.54 -19.67 -9.80
CA PHE A 57 -14.97 -18.34 -9.99
C PHE A 57 -14.66 -17.66 -8.66
N ARG A 58 -15.59 -17.69 -7.68
CA ARG A 58 -15.36 -17.13 -6.35
C ARG A 58 -14.16 -17.79 -5.66
N ASN A 59 -14.07 -19.12 -5.73
CA ASN A 59 -12.95 -19.85 -5.15
C ASN A 59 -11.60 -19.51 -5.82
N ASP A 60 -11.57 -19.38 -7.16
CA ASP A 60 -10.34 -18.99 -7.87
C ASP A 60 -9.92 -17.56 -7.51
N VAL A 61 -10.87 -16.63 -7.47
CA VAL A 61 -10.61 -15.24 -7.05
C VAL A 61 -10.08 -15.20 -5.62
N ASP A 62 -10.70 -15.91 -4.69
CA ASP A 62 -10.25 -15.97 -3.29
C ASP A 62 -8.83 -16.52 -3.19
N ARG A 63 -8.52 -17.59 -3.92
CA ARG A 63 -7.17 -18.18 -3.96
C ARG A 63 -6.14 -17.17 -4.50
N ARG A 64 -6.42 -16.55 -5.65
CA ARG A 64 -5.51 -15.57 -6.27
C ARG A 64 -5.31 -14.34 -5.39
N PHE A 65 -6.34 -13.91 -4.68
CA PHE A 65 -6.25 -12.79 -3.75
C PHE A 65 -5.38 -13.14 -2.53
N GLN A 66 -5.51 -14.36 -2.00
CA GLN A 66 -4.65 -14.85 -0.92
C GLN A 66 -3.19 -14.96 -1.36
N GLU A 67 -2.94 -15.50 -2.55
CA GLU A 67 -1.59 -15.59 -3.14
C GLU A 67 -0.96 -14.19 -3.31
N LEU A 68 -1.68 -13.26 -3.92
CA LEU A 68 -1.22 -11.89 -4.12
C LEU A 68 -0.95 -11.17 -2.79
N ARG A 69 -1.79 -11.38 -1.77
CA ARG A 69 -1.56 -10.83 -0.43
C ARG A 69 -0.30 -11.41 0.20
N GLY A 70 -0.08 -12.73 0.06
CA GLY A 70 1.15 -13.38 0.54
C GLY A 70 2.40 -12.83 -0.12
N GLU A 71 2.40 -12.71 -1.45
CA GLU A 71 3.52 -12.13 -2.20
C GLU A 71 3.79 -10.66 -1.79
N MET A 72 2.74 -9.86 -1.59
CA MET A 72 2.89 -8.49 -1.10
C MET A 72 3.54 -8.46 0.29
N ASP A 73 3.04 -9.24 1.24
CA ASP A 73 3.60 -9.32 2.60
C ASP A 73 5.09 -9.69 2.58
N ASP A 74 5.48 -10.67 1.75
CA ASP A 74 6.88 -11.08 1.65
C ASP A 74 7.78 -10.02 1.03
N ARG A 75 7.27 -9.28 0.03
CA ARG A 75 7.98 -8.13 -0.55
C ARG A 75 8.13 -7.00 0.45
N PHE A 76 7.10 -6.69 1.24
CA PHE A 76 7.19 -5.67 2.29
C PHE A 76 8.21 -6.06 3.36
N LYS A 77 8.19 -7.31 3.85
CA LYS A 77 9.23 -7.81 4.78
C LYS A 77 10.64 -7.71 4.21
N GLN A 78 10.81 -7.92 2.90
CA GLN A 78 12.11 -7.74 2.25
C GLN A 78 12.54 -6.26 2.23
N VAL A 79 11.61 -5.36 1.98
CA VAL A 79 11.84 -3.91 2.05
C VAL A 79 12.25 -3.50 3.47
N ASP A 80 11.54 -3.95 4.49
CA ASP A 80 11.87 -3.66 5.90
C ASP A 80 13.29 -4.11 6.25
N ARG A 81 13.68 -5.33 5.87
CA ARG A 81 15.06 -5.82 6.08
C ARG A 81 16.12 -4.96 5.38
N ARG A 82 15.81 -4.40 4.20
CA ARG A 82 16.75 -3.51 3.50
C ARG A 82 16.85 -2.16 4.20
N PHE A 83 15.75 -1.62 4.72
CA PHE A 83 15.77 -0.39 5.50
C PHE A 83 16.56 -0.56 6.80
N GLU A 84 16.38 -1.66 7.53
CA GLU A 84 17.20 -1.96 8.72
C GLU A 84 18.70 -2.02 8.41
N GLN A 85 19.08 -2.56 7.25
CA GLN A 85 20.49 -2.57 6.81
C GLN A 85 21.00 -1.16 6.49
N VAL A 86 20.16 -0.32 5.90
CA VAL A 86 20.47 1.07 5.61
C VAL A 86 20.66 1.86 6.90
N ASP A 87 19.77 1.69 7.87
CA ASP A 87 19.86 2.34 9.19
C ASP A 87 21.18 1.99 9.89
N LYS A 88 21.55 0.70 9.93
CA LYS A 88 22.85 0.26 10.48
C LYS A 88 24.05 0.90 9.79
N ARG A 89 23.99 1.08 8.47
CA ARG A 89 25.07 1.75 7.72
C ARG A 89 25.13 3.24 8.02
N PHE A 90 23.98 3.89 8.21
CA PHE A 90 23.93 5.29 8.63
C PHE A 90 24.46 5.48 10.04
N GLU A 91 24.11 4.62 10.99
CA GLU A 91 24.68 4.63 12.35
C GLU A 91 26.20 4.50 12.32
N GLN A 92 26.73 3.55 11.53
CA GLN A 92 28.18 3.40 11.34
C GLN A 92 28.83 4.64 10.72
N MET A 93 28.15 5.29 9.78
CA MET A 93 28.63 6.52 9.15
C MET A 93 28.67 7.67 10.15
N ILE A 94 27.64 7.85 10.97
CA ILE A 94 27.58 8.87 12.03
C ILE A 94 28.75 8.68 12.99
N VAL A 95 28.95 7.45 13.51
CA VAL A 95 30.08 7.14 14.39
C VAL A 95 31.43 7.44 13.74
N SER A 96 31.56 7.18 12.43
CA SER A 96 32.80 7.46 11.70
C SER A 96 33.03 8.96 11.53
N ILE A 97 31.98 9.74 11.29
CA ILE A 97 32.02 11.21 11.22
C ILE A 97 32.41 11.78 12.58
N ASP A 98 31.80 11.33 13.68
CA ASP A 98 32.13 11.80 15.03
C ASP A 98 33.62 11.60 15.36
N ARG A 99 34.16 10.43 15.02
CA ARG A 99 35.60 10.13 15.18
C ARG A 99 36.49 11.01 14.30
N LEU A 100 36.03 11.39 13.11
CA LEU A 100 36.77 12.31 12.23
C LEU A 100 36.76 13.72 12.81
N SER A 101 35.61 14.19 13.29
CA SER A 101 35.48 15.48 13.98
C SER A 101 36.43 15.57 15.18
N GLU A 102 36.44 14.56 16.06
CA GLU A 102 37.33 14.53 17.21
C GLU A 102 38.83 14.57 16.80
N LYS A 103 39.20 13.84 15.75
CA LYS A 103 40.57 13.87 15.21
C LYS A 103 40.95 15.23 14.62
N LEU A 104 40.00 15.93 14.00
CA LEU A 104 40.21 17.27 13.47
C LEU A 104 40.41 18.27 14.61
N ASP A 105 39.55 18.25 15.65
CA ASP A 105 39.69 19.11 16.82
C ASP A 105 41.07 18.92 17.48
N GLN A 106 41.51 17.67 17.68
CA GLN A 106 42.84 17.38 18.21
C GLN A 106 44.00 17.85 17.31
N ARG A 107 43.80 17.91 15.99
CA ARG A 107 44.81 18.43 15.06
C ARG A 107 44.83 19.96 15.11
N ASP A 108 43.67 20.60 15.15
CA ASP A 108 43.53 22.05 15.22
C ASP A 108 44.16 22.60 16.51
N GLU A 109 43.94 21.94 17.65
CA GLU A 109 44.58 22.33 18.91
C GLU A 109 46.11 22.21 18.86
N ARG A 110 46.63 21.12 18.30
CA ARG A 110 48.08 20.93 18.13
C ARG A 110 48.68 21.97 17.20
N GLN A 111 48.00 22.30 16.10
CA GLN A 111 48.43 23.34 15.16
C GLN A 111 48.43 24.72 15.80
N ARG A 112 47.39 25.07 16.57
CA ARG A 112 47.34 26.32 17.34
C ARG A 112 48.49 26.42 18.33
N ASN A 113 48.73 25.36 19.10
CA ASN A 113 49.82 25.32 20.08
C ASN A 113 51.20 25.47 19.42
N PHE A 114 51.43 24.79 18.29
CA PHE A 114 52.66 24.92 17.52
C PHE A 114 52.85 26.35 16.98
N THR A 115 51.80 26.93 16.40
CA THR A 115 51.79 28.29 15.85
C THR A 115 52.13 29.32 16.93
N LEU A 116 51.52 29.21 18.12
CA LEU A 116 51.82 30.09 19.25
C LEU A 116 53.27 29.95 19.72
N ARG A 117 53.80 28.72 19.79
CA ARG A 117 55.21 28.50 20.17
C ARG A 117 56.18 29.14 19.18
N LEU A 118 55.95 28.97 17.88
CA LEU A 118 56.77 29.61 16.85
C LEU A 118 56.75 31.13 16.97
N PHE A 119 55.55 31.71 17.18
CA PHE A 119 55.40 33.14 17.36
C PHE A 119 56.16 33.67 18.59
N THR A 120 56.07 32.97 19.74
CA THR A 120 56.81 33.32 20.96
C THR A 120 58.33 33.24 20.77
N ILE A 121 58.83 32.23 20.05
CA ILE A 121 60.26 32.10 19.72
C ILE A 121 60.70 33.27 18.83
N ALA A 122 59.92 33.59 17.79
CA ALA A 122 60.23 34.70 16.89
C ALA A 122 60.29 36.05 17.61
N ILE A 123 59.34 36.32 18.53
CA ILE A 123 59.35 37.52 19.37
C ILE A 123 60.61 37.56 20.24
N SER A 124 60.95 36.45 20.89
CA SER A 124 62.14 36.37 21.77
C SER A 124 63.43 36.68 21.00
N ILE A 125 63.60 36.11 19.80
CA ILE A 125 64.76 36.35 18.94
C ILE A 125 64.83 37.82 18.51
N SER A 126 63.68 38.41 18.15
CA SER A 126 63.61 39.83 17.75
C SER A 126 64.04 40.77 18.88
N ILE A 127 63.56 40.54 20.11
CA ILE A 127 63.93 41.34 21.29
C ILE A 127 65.44 41.28 21.54
N ILE A 128 66.05 40.08 21.49
CA ILE A 128 67.50 39.92 21.69
C ILE A 128 68.29 40.68 20.62
N GLY A 129 67.87 40.61 19.35
CA GLY A 129 68.52 41.35 18.27
C GLY A 129 68.47 42.87 18.46
N VAL A 130 67.32 43.40 18.87
CA VAL A 130 67.14 44.84 19.15
C VAL A 130 67.99 45.27 20.35
N LEU A 131 68.00 44.49 21.44
CA LEU A 131 68.84 44.76 22.61
C LEU A 131 70.33 44.74 22.29
N GLY A 132 70.79 43.78 21.49
CA GLY A 132 72.19 43.71 21.07
C GLY A 132 72.63 44.94 20.25
N ALA A 133 71.78 45.37 19.31
CA ALA A 133 72.01 46.59 18.54
C ALA A 133 72.02 47.85 19.43
N PHE A 134 71.13 47.92 20.41
CA PHE A 134 71.05 49.02 21.36
C PHE A 134 72.28 49.11 22.28
N LEU A 135 72.74 47.99 22.84
CA LEU A 135 73.93 47.94 23.69
C LEU A 135 75.21 48.34 22.94
N LYS A 136 75.32 47.92 21.67
CA LYS A 136 76.40 48.36 20.79
C LYS A 136 76.37 49.86 20.52
N ALA A 137 75.18 50.44 20.32
CA ALA A 137 75.01 51.89 20.11
C ALA A 137 75.39 52.71 21.36
N LEU A 138 75.22 52.15 22.56
CA LEU A 138 75.64 52.76 23.82
C LEU A 138 77.13 52.59 24.15
N GLY A 139 77.89 51.84 23.34
CA GLY A 139 79.32 51.59 23.58
C GLY A 139 79.63 50.73 24.80
N ILE A 140 78.63 49.98 25.30
CA ILE A 140 78.79 49.05 26.43
C ILE A 140 79.52 47.77 25.99
N ILE A 141 79.33 47.37 24.72
CA ILE A 141 79.93 46.21 24.06
C ILE A 141 80.46 46.64 22.69
#